data_AF-B7PSR0-F1
#
_entry.id   AF-B7PSR0-F1
#
_cell.length_a   1.000
_cell.length_b   1.000
_cell.length_c   1.000
_cell.angle_alpha   90.00
_cell.angle_beta   90.00
_cell.angle_gamma   90.00
#
_symmetry.space_group_name_H-M   'P 1'
#
loop_
_entity.id
_entity.type
_entity.pdbx_description
1 polymer ?
#
loop_
_entity_poly.entity_id
_entity_poly.type
_entity_poly.pdbx_seq_one_letter_code
_entity_poly.pdbx_strand_id
1 'polypeptide(L)'
;MSRCRQKYLKKKLLSLDSDGEGTSEDNFFVPSCCVCELVRDVSKKSPDRSCSSVISLPFGYMSRCRQKYLKKKLLSLDSDGEGTSEDNFFVPSCCVCELVRDVSKK
;
A
#
# COMPACT_ATOMS: atom_id res chain seq x y z
N MET A 1 -13.70 15.62 -8.32
CA MET A 1 -12.24 15.56 -8.42
C MET A 1 -11.78 14.27 -7.77
N SER A 2 -10.90 13.48 -8.37
CA SER A 2 -10.38 12.24 -7.76
C SER A 2 -9.00 12.52 -7.16
N ARG A 3 -8.56 11.80 -6.13
CA ARG A 3 -7.16 11.79 -5.66
C ARG A 3 -6.74 10.37 -5.30
N CYS A 4 -5.44 10.10 -5.40
CA CYS A 4 -4.86 8.85 -4.92
C CYS A 4 -4.77 8.83 -3.40
N ARG A 5 -5.26 7.77 -2.76
CA ARG A 5 -5.19 7.60 -1.31
C ARG A 5 -4.65 6.21 -0.97
N GLN A 6 -3.59 6.20 -0.16
CA GLN A 6 -3.07 4.97 0.45
C GLN A 6 -4.05 4.53 1.54
N LYS A 7 -4.51 3.28 1.45
CA LYS A 7 -5.22 2.61 2.54
C LYS A 7 -4.23 1.83 3.38
N TYR A 8 -4.58 1.69 4.66
CA TYR A 8 -3.83 0.95 5.65
C TYR A 8 -4.73 -0.09 6.26
N LEU A 9 -4.22 -1.30 6.46
CA LEU A 9 -4.90 -2.39 7.14
C LEU A 9 -4.33 -2.50 8.55
N LYS A 10 -5.22 -2.61 9.55
CA LYS A 10 -4.82 -2.87 10.92
C LYS A 10 -4.42 -4.34 11.04
N LYS A 11 -3.19 -4.59 11.49
CA LYS A 11 -2.65 -5.93 11.76
C LYS A 11 -2.35 -6.04 13.25
N LYS A 12 -2.54 -7.26 13.76
CA LYS A 12 -2.30 -7.62 15.15
C LYS A 12 -1.06 -8.49 15.19
N LEU A 13 -0.06 -8.09 15.95
CA LEU A 13 1.07 -8.93 16.30
C LEU A 13 0.73 -9.61 17.62
N LEU A 14 0.88 -10.93 17.62
CA LEU A 14 0.76 -11.76 18.81
C LEU A 14 2.18 -12.21 19.13
N SER A 15 2.73 -11.68 20.21
CA SER A 15 3.96 -12.18 20.79
C SER A 15 3.60 -13.30 21.77
N LEU A 16 4.29 -14.44 21.66
CA LEU A 16 4.22 -15.49 22.66
C LEU A 16 5.39 -15.28 23.61
N ASP A 17 5.10 -14.88 24.85
CA ASP A 17 6.11 -14.89 25.92
C ASP A 17 6.41 -16.35 26.33
N SER A 18 7.67 -16.64 26.65
CA SER A 18 8.17 -17.99 26.98
C SER A 18 7.46 -18.67 28.16
N ASP A 19 6.70 -17.91 28.95
CA ASP A 19 6.01 -18.38 30.16
C ASP A 19 4.50 -18.64 29.96
N GLY A 20 3.96 -18.45 28.75
CA GLY A 20 2.61 -18.89 28.39
C GLY A 20 1.43 -18.12 29.01
N GLU A 21 1.64 -17.00 29.71
CA GLU A 21 0.55 -16.24 30.37
C GLU A 21 0.50 -14.74 30.01
N GLY A 22 1.27 -14.29 29.03
CA GLY A 22 1.20 -12.94 28.48
C GLY A 22 1.07 -12.96 26.96
N THR A 23 -0.04 -12.48 26.41
CA THR A 23 -0.12 -12.10 24.99
C THR A 23 -0.12 -10.58 24.91
N SER A 24 1.03 -9.99 24.59
CA SER A 24 1.08 -8.57 24.24
C SER A 24 0.44 -8.37 22.85
N GLU A 25 -0.61 -7.55 22.79
CA GLU A 25 -1.40 -7.34 21.57
C GLU A 25 -1.08 -5.99 20.93
N ASP A 26 0.00 -5.95 20.15
CA ASP A 26 0.38 -4.73 19.43
C ASP A 26 -0.41 -4.59 18.13
N ASN A 27 -1.05 -3.43 17.97
CA ASN A 27 -1.78 -3.09 16.76
C ASN A 27 -0.92 -2.18 15.88
N PHE A 28 -0.64 -2.62 14.66
CA PHE A 28 0.11 -1.81 13.69
C PHE A 28 -0.68 -1.60 12.39
N PHE A 29 -0.48 -0.45 11.75
CA PHE A 29 -1.14 -0.12 10.47
C PHE A 29 -0.16 -0.32 9.31
N VAL A 30 -0.42 -1.36 8.51
CA VAL A 30 0.39 -1.64 7.32
C VAL A 30 -0.25 -1.05 6.08
N PRO A 31 0.51 -0.42 5.16
CA PRO A 31 -0.03 0.01 3.88
C PRO A 31 -0.62 -1.21 3.15
N SER A 32 -1.79 -1.07 2.53
CA SER A 32 -2.49 -2.18 1.88
C SER A 32 -2.69 -1.94 0.39
N CYS A 33 -3.55 -0.99 0.03
CA CYS A 33 -3.92 -0.73 -1.36
C CYS A 33 -3.95 0.77 -1.67
N CYS A 34 -3.67 1.10 -2.92
CA CYS A 34 -3.77 2.43 -3.48
C CYS A 34 -5.11 2.55 -4.24
N VAL A 35 -5.93 3.53 -3.88
CA VAL A 35 -7.25 3.72 -4.51
C VAL A 35 -7.48 5.16 -4.96
N CYS A 36 -8.26 5.31 -6.02
CA CYS A 36 -8.79 6.60 -6.46
C CYS A 36 -10.04 6.91 -5.64
N GLU A 37 -10.02 8.02 -4.90
CA GLU A 37 -11.15 8.48 -4.08
C GLU A 37 -11.69 9.78 -4.68
N LEU A 38 -13.00 9.87 -4.90
CA LEU A 38 -13.64 11.11 -5.33
C LEU A 38 -13.72 12.07 -4.15
N VAL A 39 -13.10 13.24 -4.27
CA VAL A 39 -13.16 14.37 -3.32
C VAL A 39 -14.59 14.82 -3.00
N ARG A 40 -15.58 14.51 -3.85
CA ARG A 40 -17.00 14.83 -3.63
C ARG A 40 -17.85 13.64 -3.19
N ASP A 41 -17.33 12.41 -3.28
CA ASP A 41 -18.04 11.18 -2.91
C ASP A 41 -17.03 10.19 -2.31
N VAL A 42 -16.96 10.17 -0.98
CA VAL A 42 -16.03 9.33 -0.19
C VAL A 42 -16.37 7.83 -0.33
N SER A 43 -17.48 7.50 -0.98
CA SER A 43 -18.00 6.14 -1.09
C SER A 43 -17.44 5.39 -2.31
N LYS A 44 -17.28 6.06 -3.46
CA LYS A 44 -16.86 5.38 -4.70
C LYS A 44 -15.34 5.20 -4.80
N LYS A 45 -14.88 4.01 -4.37
CA LYS A 45 -13.49 3.54 -4.45
C LYS A 45 -13.34 2.61 -5.64
N SER A 46 -12.47 2.95 -6.58
CA SER A 46 -12.16 2.06 -7.71
C SER A 46 -10.68 2.19 -8.11
N PRO A 47 -9.99 1.08 -8.38
CA PRO A 47 -8.58 1.10 -8.77
C PRO A 47 -8.37 1.71 -10.17
N ASP A 48 -9.41 1.77 -11.00
CA ASP A 48 -9.30 2.09 -12.44
C ASP A 48 -9.73 3.51 -12.82
N ARG A 49 -10.04 4.37 -11.85
CA ARG A 49 -10.46 5.76 -12.14
C ARG A 49 -9.29 6.70 -12.34
N SER A 50 -9.47 7.71 -13.18
CA SER A 50 -8.46 8.75 -13.37
C SER A 50 -8.30 9.63 -12.12
N CYS A 51 -7.06 9.79 -11.67
CA CYS A 51 -6.72 10.50 -10.42
C CYS A 51 -6.56 12.02 -10.59
N SER A 52 -6.57 12.54 -11.83
CA SER A 52 -6.55 13.98 -12.10
C SER A 52 -7.65 14.35 -13.09
N SER A 53 -8.50 15.30 -12.68
CA SER A 53 -9.47 16.02 -13.55
C SER A 53 -9.23 17.53 -13.55
N VAL A 54 -8.19 17.99 -12.84
CA VAL A 54 -7.88 19.42 -12.63
C VAL A 54 -6.84 19.93 -13.63
N ILE A 55 -6.08 19.01 -14.24
CA ILE A 55 -5.08 19.30 -15.25
C ILE A 55 -5.63 18.70 -16.53
N SER A 56 -5.88 19.52 -17.55
CA SER A 56 -6.11 19.04 -18.91
C SER A 56 -4.89 18.22 -19.32
N LEU A 57 -5.00 16.90 -19.21
CA LEU A 57 -3.93 16.02 -19.62
C LEU A 57 -3.74 16.20 -21.13
N PRO A 58 -2.49 16.20 -21.63
CA PRO A 58 -2.23 16.21 -23.06
C PRO A 58 -3.00 15.08 -23.74
N PHE A 59 -3.44 15.30 -24.98
CA PHE A 59 -4.12 14.26 -25.76
C PHE A 59 -3.29 12.97 -25.80
N GLY A 60 -3.97 11.84 -25.60
CA GLY A 60 -3.33 10.53 -25.53
C GLY A 60 -2.67 10.21 -24.19
N TYR A 61 -2.85 11.01 -23.14
CA TYR A 61 -2.44 10.67 -21.78
C TYR A 61 -3.64 10.49 -20.84
N MET A 62 -3.54 9.49 -19.97
CA MET A 62 -4.47 9.22 -18.88
C MET A 62 -3.74 9.16 -17.55
N SER A 63 -4.42 9.59 -16.49
CA SER A 63 -3.89 9.48 -15.12
C SER A 63 -4.45 8.23 -14.46
N ARG A 64 -3.65 7.53 -13.66
CA ARG A 64 -4.10 6.38 -12.84
C ARG A 64 -3.33 6.33 -11.52
N CYS A 65 -3.97 5.82 -10.47
CA CYS A 65 -3.25 5.58 -9.22
C CYS A 65 -2.41 4.31 -9.30
N ARG A 66 -1.17 4.36 -8.82
CA ARG A 66 -0.25 3.22 -8.78
C ARG A 66 0.33 3.06 -7.38
N GLN A 67 0.26 1.83 -6.86
CA GLN A 67 0.96 1.43 -5.65
C GLN A 67 2.45 1.24 -5.97
N LYS A 68 3.31 1.95 -5.25
CA LYS A 68 4.75 1.67 -5.22
C LYS A 68 5.05 0.73 -4.08
N TYR A 69 6.06 -0.11 -4.30
CA TYR A 69 6.55 -1.09 -3.35
C TYR A 69 8.01 -0.80 -3.08
N LEU A 70 8.41 -0.98 -1.83
CA LEU A 70 9.80 -0.88 -1.40
C LEU A 70 10.28 -2.28 -1.02
N LYS A 71 11.50 -2.63 -1.43
CA LYS A 71 12.14 -3.87 -1.00
C LYS A 71 12.67 -3.67 0.42
N LYS A 72 12.22 -4.49 1.36
CA LYS A 72 12.70 -4.51 2.75
C LYS A 72 13.23 -5.90 3.08
N LYS A 73 14.33 -5.92 3.83
CA LYS A 73 14.81 -7.13 4.49
C LYS A 73 14.13 -7.24 5.84
N LEU A 74 13.51 -8.38 6.12
CA LEU A 74 13.07 -8.74 7.46
C LEU A 74 14.13 -9.67 8.05
N LEU A 75 14.57 -9.34 9.26
CA LEU A 75 15.35 -10.25 10.09
C LEU A 75 14.41 -10.83 11.15
N SER A 76 14.27 -12.14 11.15
CA SER A 76 13.68 -12.89 12.25
C SER A 76 14.78 -13.56 13.07
N LEU A 77 14.61 -13.52 14.39
CA LEU A 77 15.43 -14.29 15.32
C LEU A 77 14.77 -15.66 15.50
N ASP A 78 15.60 -16.70 15.46
CA ASP A 78 15.17 -18.05 15.80
C ASP A 78 14.87 -18.17 17.31
N SER A 79 14.12 -19.20 17.71
CA SER A 79 13.69 -19.39 19.09
C SER A 79 14.87 -19.53 20.07
N ASP A 80 16.01 -20.03 19.59
CA ASP A 80 17.25 -20.15 20.36
C ASP A 80 18.13 -18.89 20.33
N GLY A 81 17.74 -17.84 19.61
CA GLY A 81 18.45 -16.56 19.55
C GLY A 81 19.79 -16.56 18.78
N GLU A 82 20.31 -17.71 18.40
CA GLU A 82 21.57 -17.85 17.65
C GLU A 82 21.38 -17.78 16.11
N GLY A 83 20.19 -18.12 15.62
CA GLY A 83 19.86 -18.08 14.20
C GLY A 83 19.21 -16.75 13.80
N THR A 84 19.65 -16.15 12.70
CA THR A 84 18.93 -15.07 12.01
C THR A 84 18.50 -15.54 10.64
N SER A 85 17.21 -15.47 10.35
CA SER A 85 16.67 -15.68 9.00
C SER A 85 16.50 -14.32 8.32
N GLU A 86 17.11 -14.15 7.14
CA GLU A 86 16.95 -12.96 6.30
C GLU A 86 16.06 -13.26 5.10
N ASP A 87 14.92 -12.58 5.02
CA ASP A 87 14.03 -12.70 3.87
C ASP A 87 13.74 -11.33 3.25
N ASN A 88 13.62 -11.32 1.91
CA ASN A 88 13.34 -10.11 1.14
C ASN A 88 11.85 -10.00 0.82
N PHE A 89 11.21 -8.93 1.27
CA PHE A 89 9.79 -8.69 1.04
C PHE A 89 9.55 -7.36 0.32
N PHE A 90 8.61 -7.36 -0.61
CA PHE A 90 8.11 -6.13 -1.23
C PHE A 90 6.92 -5.61 -0.43
N VAL A 91 7.16 -4.53 0.32
CA VAL A 91 6.12 -3.90 1.11
C VAL A 91 5.53 -2.71 0.34
N PRO A 92 4.19 -2.58 0.25
CA PRO A 92 3.57 -1.38 -0.30
C PRO A 92 4.04 -0.17 0.52
N SER A 93 4.50 0.89 -0.15
CA SER A 93 5.12 2.05 0.52
C SER A 93 4.33 3.34 0.29
N CYS A 94 4.03 3.68 -0.96
CA CYS A 94 3.31 4.92 -1.28
C CYS A 94 2.37 4.75 -2.48
N CYS A 95 1.37 5.62 -2.52
CA CYS A 95 0.34 5.68 -3.55
C CYS A 95 0.55 6.96 -4.37
N VAL A 96 0.81 6.82 -5.67
CA VAL A 96 1.12 7.94 -6.56
C VAL A 96 0.16 8.01 -7.73
N CYS A 97 -0.10 9.23 -8.23
CA CYS A 97 -0.82 9.44 -9.48
C CYS A 97 0.19 9.43 -10.63
N GLU A 98 0.13 8.41 -11.48
CA GLU A 98 1.01 8.23 -12.64
C GLU A 98 0.29 8.66 -13.92
N LEU A 99 1.02 9.33 -14.82
CA LEU A 99 0.53 9.65 -16.16
C LEU A 99 1.02 8.58 -17.13
N VAL A 100 0.10 7.93 -17.83
CA VAL A 100 0.38 6.90 -18.82
C VAL A 100 -0.17 7.30 -20.16
N ARG A 101 0.53 6.94 -21.25
CA ARG A 101 -0.02 7.10 -22.60
C ARG A 101 -1.11 6.07 -22.83
N ASP A 102 -2.27 6.54 -23.29
CA ASP A 102 -3.34 5.70 -23.78
C ASP A 102 -3.02 5.31 -25.23
N VAL A 103 -2.52 4.09 -25.42
CA VAL A 103 -2.21 3.50 -26.73
C VAL A 103 -3.45 2.98 -27.46
N SER A 104 -4.64 3.07 -26.85
CA SER A 104 -5.91 2.61 -27.42
C SER A 104 -6.57 3.64 -28.34
N LYS A 105 -6.10 4.89 -28.33
CA LYS A 105 -6.47 5.90 -29.33
C LYS A 105 -5.44 5.94 -30.45
N LYS A 106 -5.63 5.10 -31.46
CA LYS A 106 -4.92 5.16 -32.74
C LYS A 106 -5.84 5.70 -33.82
#